data_AF-A0A937UEJ3-F1
#
_entry.id   AF-A0A937UEJ3-F1
#
_cell.length_a   1.000
_cell.length_b   1.000
_cell.length_c   1.000
_cell.angle_alpha   90.00
_cell.angle_beta   90.00
_cell.angle_gamma   90.00
#
_symmetry.space_group_name_H-M   'P 1'
#
loop_
_entity.id
_entity.type
_entity.pdbx_description
1 polymer ?
#
loop_
_entity_poly.entity_id
_entity_poly.type
_entity_poly.pdbx_seq_one_letter_code
_entity_poly.pdbx_strand_id
1 'polypeptide(L)'
;MARKKIDESVKQKIVEARASGLSLKKIADQFGISTTSVSRIIKDKGPPKTAEKKTDRQKRIEALEIRIADLEKKILDLEAKQNF
;
A
#
# COMPACT_ATOMS: atom_id res chain seq x y z
N MET A 1 -15.72 29.62 17.78
CA MET A 1 -14.82 28.47 18.04
C MET A 1 -13.87 28.31 16.87
N ALA A 2 -12.55 28.43 17.11
CA ALA A 2 -11.54 28.24 16.07
C ALA A 2 -11.51 26.76 15.65
N ARG A 3 -11.72 26.47 14.36
CA ARG A 3 -11.60 25.10 13.84
C ARG A 3 -10.11 24.73 13.86
N LYS A 4 -9.72 23.72 14.64
CA LYS A 4 -8.39 23.10 14.52
C LYS A 4 -8.23 22.59 13.09
N LYS A 5 -7.26 23.14 12.37
CA LYS A 5 -6.94 22.71 11.00
C LYS A 5 -6.32 21.32 11.11
N ILE A 6 -6.95 20.33 10.47
CA ILE A 6 -6.38 18.97 10.38
C ILE A 6 -5.16 19.06 9.47
N ASP A 7 -4.05 18.51 9.95
CA ASP A 7 -2.79 18.46 9.22
C ASP A 7 -2.92 17.68 7.91
N GLU A 8 -2.19 18.11 6.88
CA GLU A 8 -2.29 17.52 5.54
C GLU A 8 -1.79 16.07 5.50
N SER A 9 -0.83 15.72 6.38
CA SER A 9 -0.34 14.36 6.58
C SER A 9 -1.44 13.42 7.09
N VAL A 10 -2.25 13.88 8.05
CA VAL A 10 -3.37 13.09 8.60
C VAL A 10 -4.41 12.83 7.51
N LYS A 11 -4.70 13.82 6.66
CA LYS A 11 -5.61 13.65 5.53
C LYS A 11 -5.13 12.59 4.54
N GLN A 12 -3.83 12.50 4.29
CA GLN A 12 -3.24 11.46 3.43
C GLN A 12 -3.45 10.07 4.02
N LYS A 13 -3.14 9.88 5.30
CA LYS A 13 -3.35 8.60 6.00
C LYS A 13 -4.82 8.15 6.00
N ILE A 14 -5.76 9.10 6.08
CA ILE A 14 -7.20 8.82 5.96
C ILE A 14 -7.57 8.26 4.58
N VAL A 15 -7.01 8.82 3.51
CA VAL A 15 -7.26 8.37 2.13
C VAL A 15 -6.64 6.98 1.91
N GLU A 16 -5.43 6.74 2.41
CA GLU A 16 -4.76 5.44 2.36
C GLU A 16 -5.53 4.36 3.12
N ALA A 17 -6.02 4.67 4.33
CA ALA A 17 -6.86 3.77 5.11
C ALA A 17 -8.17 3.42 4.39
N ARG A 18 -8.76 4.37 3.64
CA ARG A 18 -9.91 4.06 2.79
C ARG A 18 -9.53 3.17 1.61
N ALA A 19 -8.36 3.40 0.99
CA ALA A 19 -7.85 2.61 -0.13
C ALA A 19 -7.56 1.15 0.27
N SER A 20 -7.14 0.91 1.51
CA SER A 20 -6.95 -0.44 2.07
C SER A 20 -8.26 -1.16 2.41
N GLY A 21 -9.41 -0.50 2.24
CA GLY A 21 -10.75 -1.09 2.43
C GLY A 21 -11.35 -0.87 3.82
N LEU A 22 -10.75 -0.03 4.67
CA LEU A 22 -11.35 0.29 5.97
C LEU A 22 -12.63 1.13 5.80
N SER A 23 -13.63 0.81 6.63
CA SER A 23 -14.88 1.57 6.71
C SER A 23 -14.65 2.97 7.29
N LEU A 24 -15.47 3.95 6.92
CA LEU A 24 -15.41 5.32 7.46
C LEU A 24 -15.43 5.38 8.99
N LYS A 25 -16.22 4.49 9.63
CA LYS A 25 -16.34 4.41 11.09
C LYS A 25 -15.00 4.02 11.73
N LYS A 26 -14.37 2.94 11.25
CA LYS A 26 -13.04 2.52 11.73
C LYS A 26 -11.99 3.61 11.55
N ILE A 27 -12.01 4.31 10.41
CA ILE A 27 -11.08 5.42 10.15
C ILE A 27 -11.34 6.58 11.12
N ALA A 28 -12.60 6.94 11.34
CA ALA A 28 -12.98 7.96 12.31
C ALA A 28 -12.47 7.64 13.72
N ASP A 29 -12.68 6.41 14.18
CA ASP A 29 -12.24 5.93 15.49
C ASP A 29 -10.71 5.95 15.61
N GLN A 30 -10.01 5.51 14.56
CA GLN A 30 -8.55 5.42 14.53
C GLN A 30 -7.85 6.79 14.54
N PHE A 31 -8.44 7.79 13.90
CA PHE A 31 -7.88 9.14 13.83
C PHE A 31 -8.55 10.14 14.78
N GLY A 32 -9.53 9.71 15.59
CA GLY A 32 -10.22 10.56 16.55
C GLY A 32 -11.02 11.71 15.92
N ILE A 33 -11.56 11.50 14.71
CA ILE A 33 -12.30 12.53 13.96
C ILE A 33 -13.69 12.06 13.59
N SER A 34 -14.61 13.00 13.35
CA SER A 34 -15.97 12.64 12.94
C SER A 34 -15.98 11.93 11.58
N THR A 35 -16.90 10.99 11.41
CA THR A 35 -17.15 10.32 10.12
C THR A 35 -17.48 11.31 8.99
N THR A 36 -18.15 12.41 9.31
CA THR A 36 -18.43 13.52 8.39
C THR A 36 -17.14 14.20 7.92
N SER A 37 -16.19 14.43 8.83
CA SER A 37 -14.87 14.96 8.46
C SER A 37 -14.11 13.99 7.57
N VAL A 38 -14.12 12.69 7.89
CA VAL A 38 -13.52 11.64 7.04
C VAL A 38 -14.11 11.69 5.63
N SER A 39 -15.45 11.73 5.52
CA SER A 39 -16.14 11.78 4.23
C SER A 39 -15.80 13.02 3.42
N ARG A 40 -15.68 14.19 4.05
CA ARG A 40 -15.27 15.44 3.38
C ARG A 40 -13.83 15.35 2.89
N ILE A 41 -12.91 14.88 3.73
CA ILE A 41 -11.50 14.72 3.38
C ILE A 41 -11.32 13.81 2.16
N ILE A 42 -12.04 12.69 2.12
CA ILE A 42 -12.01 11.76 0.98
C ILE A 42 -12.58 12.42 -0.28
N LYS A 43 -13.67 13.18 -0.16
CA LYS A 43 -14.28 13.87 -1.31
C LYS A 43 -13.38 14.97 -1.86
N ASP A 44 -12.77 15.76 -0.99
CA ASP A 44 -11.91 16.89 -1.36
C ASP A 44 -10.57 16.45 -1.97
N LYS A 45 -10.00 15.31 -1.54
CA LYS A 45 -8.77 14.74 -2.12
C LYS A 45 -9.00 13.93 -3.40
N GLY A 46 -10.25 13.77 -3.85
CA GLY A 46 -10.62 12.91 -4.97
C GLY A 46 -10.60 11.42 -4.58
N PRO A 47 -11.07 10.52 -5.48
CA PRO A 47 -11.01 9.09 -5.23
C PRO A 47 -9.57 8.72 -4.85
N PRO A 48 -9.36 7.84 -3.85
CA PRO A 48 -8.03 7.37 -3.54
C PRO A 48 -7.42 6.89 -4.85
N LYS A 49 -6.16 7.29 -5.15
CA LYS A 49 -5.36 6.61 -6.14
C LYS A 49 -5.44 5.15 -5.74
N THR A 50 -6.28 4.38 -6.43
CA THR A 50 -6.40 2.95 -6.18
C THR A 50 -4.98 2.46 -6.28
N ALA A 51 -4.44 1.89 -5.20
CA ALA A 51 -3.21 1.14 -5.29
C ALA A 51 -3.41 0.23 -6.50
N GLU A 52 -2.67 0.49 -7.59
CA GLU A 52 -2.90 -0.23 -8.84
C GLU A 52 -2.82 -1.69 -8.48
N LYS A 53 -3.95 -2.40 -8.59
CA LYS A 53 -3.95 -3.83 -8.31
C LYS A 53 -2.95 -4.42 -9.27
N LYS A 54 -1.89 -5.04 -8.73
CA LYS A 54 -0.89 -5.69 -9.57
C LYS A 54 -1.63 -6.59 -10.55
N THR A 55 -1.48 -6.30 -11.83
CA THR A 55 -2.09 -7.10 -12.89
C THR A 55 -1.60 -8.54 -12.77
N ASP A 56 -2.36 -9.52 -13.27
CA ASP A 56 -1.89 -10.92 -13.29
C ASP A 56 -0.52 -11.05 -13.96
N ARG A 57 -0.22 -10.17 -14.94
CA ARG A 57 1.10 -10.05 -15.55
C ARG A 57 2.17 -9.61 -14.55
N GLN A 58 1.93 -8.56 -13.77
CA GLN A 58 2.90 -8.09 -12.76
C GLN A 58 3.15 -9.14 -11.67
N LYS A 59 2.12 -9.88 -11.25
CA LYS A 59 2.30 -10.99 -10.30
C LYS A 59 3.13 -12.13 -10.89
N ARG A 60 2.94 -12.45 -12.18
CA ARG A 60 3.75 -13.45 -12.89
C ARG A 60 5.20 -13.00 -13.03
N ILE A 61 5.44 -11.73 -13.35
CA ILE A 61 6.81 -11.18 -13.43
C ILE A 61 7.51 -11.31 -12.08
N GLU A 62 6.88 -10.89 -11.00
CA GLU A 62 7.44 -10.99 -9.65
C GLU A 62 7.73 -12.44 -9.23
N ALA A 63 6.84 -13.38 -9.56
CA ALA A 63 7.08 -14.80 -9.32
C ALA A 63 8.26 -15.36 -10.13
N LEU A 64 8.45 -14.88 -11.37
CA LEU A 64 9.58 -15.27 -12.22
C LEU A 64 10.89 -14.68 -11.70
N GLU A 65 10.90 -13.43 -11.24
CA GLU A 65 12.07 -12.78 -10.64
C GLU A 65 12.57 -13.55 -9.41
N ILE A 66 11.67 -13.97 -8.52
CA ILE A 66 12.02 -14.81 -7.36
C ILE A 66 12.66 -16.13 -7.81
N ARG A 67 12.05 -16.80 -8.81
CA ARG A 67 12.56 -18.07 -9.32
C ARG A 67 13.93 -17.92 -10.00
N ILE A 68 14.17 -16.81 -10.69
CA ILE A 68 15.47 -16.50 -11.30
C ILE A 68 16.53 -16.38 -10.20
N ALA A 69 16.27 -15.61 -9.14
CA ALA A 69 17.21 -15.45 -8.02
C ALA A 69 17.56 -16.80 -7.35
N ASP A 70 16.57 -17.67 -7.16
CA ASP A 70 16.80 -19.02 -6.62
C ASP A 70 17.65 -19.89 -7.54
N LEU A 71 17.46 -19.76 -8.86
CA LEU A 71 18.24 -20.50 -9.86
C LEU A 71 19.67 -19.98 -9.95
N GLU A 72 19.87 -18.66 -9.94
CA GLU A 72 21.19 -18.03 -9.90
C GLU A 72 21.99 -18.50 -8.68
N LYS A 73 21.37 -18.57 -7.51
CA LYS A 73 22.01 -19.11 -6.31
C LYS A 73 22.43 -20.58 -6.47
N LYS A 74 21.55 -21.42 -7.05
CA LYS A 74 21.87 -22.84 -7.30
C LYS A 74 23.03 -23.01 -8.27
N ILE A 75 23.08 -22.19 -9.32
CA ILE A 75 24.19 -22.21 -10.28
C ILE A 75 25.49 -21.87 -9.56
N LEU A 76 25.50 -20.80 -8.76
CA LEU A 76 26.68 -20.40 -7.99
C LEU A 76 27.15 -21.50 -7.03
N ASP A 77 26.22 -22.18 -6.34
CA ASP A 77 26.53 -23.30 -5.44
C ASP A 77 27.10 -24.52 -6.19
N LEU A 78 26.68 -24.75 -7.44
CA LEU A 78 27.17 -25.85 -8.28
C LEU A 78 28.54 -25.52 -8.89
N GLU A 79 28.75 -24.30 -9.35
CA GLU A 79 30.05 -23.80 -9.83
C GLU A 79 31.10 -23.86 -8.72
N ALA A 80 30.73 -23.46 -7.50
CA ALA A 80 31.59 -23.57 -6.33
C ALA A 80 31.98 -25.02 -6.00
N LYS A 81 31.14 -26.01 -6.34
CA LYS A 81 31.42 -27.45 -6.13
C LYS A 81 32.25 -28.09 -7.24
N GLN A 82 32.24 -27.55 -8.46
CA GLN A 82 33.05 -28.05 -9.57
C GLN A 82 34.51 -27.58 -9.52
N ASN A 83 34.81 -26.53 -8.76
CA ASN A 83 36.15 -25.95 -8.65
C ASN A 83 36.98 -26.50 -7.45
N PHE A 84 36.62 -27.67 -6.91
CA PHE A 84 37.39 -28.40 -5.88
C PHE A 84 37.82 -29.78 -6.38
#